data_AF-V8N9D5-F1
#
_entry.id   AF-V8N9D5-F1
#
_cell.length_a   1.000
_cell.length_b   1.000
_cell.length_c   1.000
_cell.angle_alpha   90.00
_cell.angle_beta   90.00
_cell.angle_gamma   90.00
#
_symmetry.space_group_name_H-M   'P 1'
#
loop_
_entity.id
_entity.type
_entity.pdbx_description
1 polymer ?
#
loop_
_entity_poly.entity_id
_entity_poly.type
_entity_poly.pdbx_seq_one_letter_code
_entity_poly.pdbx_strand_id
1 'polypeptide(L)' 'MNLSDIEPIPLPLEPQVKIRGIIPEKATLFKSALMPAQLFFKTEDGDSYPVIFKHGDDLRQDQLILQIISLMDK' A
#
# COMPACT_ATOMS: atom_id res chain seq x y z
N MET A 1 8.29 -2.69 -18.32
CA MET A 1 8.53 -3.24 -16.97
C MET A 1 7.23 -3.85 -16.48
N ASN A 2 7.24 -5.11 -16.09
CA ASN A 2 6.05 -5.81 -15.61
C ASN A 2 6.07 -5.75 -14.07
N LEU A 3 4.99 -5.27 -13.45
CA LEU A 3 4.89 -5.14 -11.98
C LEU A 3 4.22 -6.37 -11.34
N SER A 4 3.69 -7.30 -12.14
CA SER A 4 2.98 -8.48 -11.66
C SER A 4 3.90 -9.51 -11.01
N ASP A 5 5.19 -9.46 -11.32
CA ASP A 5 6.25 -10.31 -10.74
C ASP A 5 7.59 -9.57 -10.76
N ILE A 6 8.18 -9.37 -9.59
CA ILE A 6 9.45 -8.65 -9.34
C ILE A 6 10.24 -9.40 -8.27
N GLU A 7 11.55 -9.12 -8.16
CA GLU A 7 12.34 -9.63 -7.04
C GLU A 7 11.73 -9.17 -5.69
N PRO A 8 11.72 -10.02 -4.65
CA PRO A 8 11.13 -9.66 -3.37
C PRO A 8 11.78 -8.42 -2.75
N ILE A 9 10.96 -7.41 -2.47
CA ILE A 9 11.38 -6.18 -1.79
C ILE A 9 10.54 -5.95 -0.52
N PRO A 10 11.11 -5.31 0.52
CA PRO A 10 10.34 -4.93 1.70
C PRO A 10 9.28 -3.89 1.32
N LEU A 11 8.06 -4.04 1.86
CA LEU A 11 6.98 -3.10 1.67
C LEU A 11 7.29 -1.79 2.44
N PRO A 12 7.29 -0.61 1.79
CA PRO A 12 7.65 0.65 2.47
C PRO A 12 6.75 1.02 3.65
N LEU A 13 5.47 0.63 3.62
CA LEU A 13 4.51 0.86 4.70
C LEU A 13 4.74 -0.07 5.90
N GLU A 14 5.26 -1.28 5.66
CA GLU A 14 5.49 -2.30 6.67
C GLU A 14 6.73 -3.12 6.30
N PRO A 15 7.94 -2.70 6.73
CA PRO A 15 9.20 -3.31 6.28
C PRO A 15 9.38 -4.80 6.62
N GLN A 16 8.57 -5.33 7.54
CA GLN A 16 8.56 -6.76 7.90
C GLN A 16 7.88 -7.63 6.83
N VAL A 17 7.03 -7.03 5.98
CA VAL A 17 6.33 -7.72 4.89
C VAL A 17 7.14 -7.58 3.61
N LYS A 18 7.48 -8.71 2.98
CA LYS A 18 8.11 -8.73 1.66
C LYS A 18 7.07 -8.96 0.57
N ILE A 19 7.20 -8.20 -0.52
CA ILE A 19 6.29 -8.24 -1.67
C ILE A 19 7.05 -8.58 -2.95
N ARG A 20 6.42 -9.35 -3.83
CA ARG A 20 7.01 -9.81 -5.10
C ARG A 20 6.25 -9.34 -6.34
N GLY A 21 5.31 -8.40 -6.19
CA GLY A 21 4.56 -7.84 -7.32
C GLY A 21 3.12 -7.52 -6.96
N ILE A 22 2.34 -7.10 -7.95
CA ILE A 22 0.92 -6.76 -7.80
C ILE A 22 0.00 -7.84 -8.38
N ILE A 23 -1.26 -7.85 -7.95
CA ILE A 23 -2.37 -8.62 -8.53
C ILE A 23 -3.24 -7.65 -9.34
N PRO A 24 -3.00 -7.49 -10.65
CA PRO A 24 -3.68 -6.48 -11.47
C PRO A 24 -5.19 -6.65 -11.51
N GLU A 25 -5.68 -7.89 -11.46
CA GLU A 25 -7.10 -8.23 -11.57
C GLU A 25 -7.92 -7.74 -10.37
N LYS A 26 -7.26 -7.51 -9.23
CA LYS A 26 -7.88 -6.95 -8.01
C LYS A 26 -7.73 -5.44 -7.90
N ALA A 27 -6.96 -4.80 -8.78
CA ALA A 27 -6.71 -3.36 -8.69
C ALA A 27 -7.99 -2.58 -9.04
N THR A 28 -8.34 -1.59 -8.23
CA THR A 28 -9.52 -0.74 -8.43
C THR A 28 -9.23 0.72 -8.08
N LEU A 29 -10.08 1.64 -8.54
CA LEU A 29 -10.01 3.05 -8.20
C LEU A 29 -11.15 3.42 -7.25
N PHE A 30 -10.85 4.17 -6.19
CA PHE A 30 -11.88 4.77 -5.35
C PHE A 30 -12.59 5.93 -6.08
N LYS A 31 -13.84 6.20 -5.71
CA LYS A 31 -14.69 7.22 -6.37
C LYS A 31 -14.47 8.66 -5.89
N SER A 32 -13.42 8.93 -5.10
CA SER A 32 -13.13 10.28 -4.60
C SER A 32 -12.45 11.15 -5.66
N ALA A 33 -12.36 12.47 -5.40
CA ALA A 33 -11.93 13.48 -6.38
C ALA A 33 -10.58 13.17 -7.06
N LEU A 34 -9.61 12.65 -6.31
CA LEU A 34 -8.28 12.29 -6.82
C LEU A 34 -8.13 10.81 -7.19
N MET A 35 -9.22 10.05 -7.17
CA MET A 35 -9.29 8.64 -7.60
C MET A 35 -8.08 7.80 -7.13
N PRO A 36 -7.85 7.66 -5.82
CA PRO A 36 -6.73 6.88 -5.34
C PRO A 36 -6.90 5.41 -5.73
N ALA A 37 -5.77 4.74 -5.98
CA ALA A 37 -5.76 3.37 -6.45
C ALA A 37 -5.68 2.39 -5.27
N GLN A 38 -6.60 1.44 -5.22
CA GLN A 38 -6.46 0.26 -4.38
C GLN A 38 -5.67 -0.80 -5.16
N LEU A 39 -4.47 -1.11 -4.67
CA LEU A 39 -3.60 -2.13 -5.21
C LEU A 39 -3.53 -3.31 -4.24
N PHE A 40 -3.31 -4.50 -4.77
CA PHE A 40 -3.08 -5.70 -3.96
C PHE A 40 -1.69 -6.22 -4.31
N PHE A 41 -0.78 -6.20 -3.34
CA PHE A 41 0.54 -6.80 -3.49
C PHE A 41 0.49 -8.30 -3.19
N LYS A 42 1.25 -9.09 -3.93
CA LYS A 42 1.55 -10.49 -3.61
C LYS A 42 2.67 -10.50 -2.59
N THR A 43 2.44 -11.08 -1.42
CA THR A 43 3.50 -11.28 -0.44
C THR A 43 4.40 -12.44 -0.86
N GLU A 44 5.60 -12.51 -0.28
CA GLU A 44 6.51 -13.65 -0.44
C GLU A 44 5.85 -14.96 0.04
N ASP A 45 5.05 -14.88 1.12
CA ASP A 45 4.34 -16.03 1.72
C ASP A 45 3.14 -16.52 0.88
N GLY A 46 2.78 -15.82 -0.20
CA GLY A 46 1.68 -16.19 -1.09
C GLY A 46 0.33 -15.52 -0.78
N ASP A 47 0.26 -14.73 0.29
CA ASP A 47 -0.90 -13.93 0.65
C ASP A 47 -1.01 -12.65 -0.21
N SER A 48 -2.10 -11.91 -0.04
CA SER A 48 -2.30 -10.61 -0.66
C SER A 48 -2.40 -9.49 0.37
N TYR A 49 -1.64 -8.41 0.16
CA TYR A 49 -1.62 -7.24 1.04
C TYR A 49 -2.25 -6.03 0.31
N PRO A 50 -3.41 -5.52 0.76
CA PRO A 50 -4.06 -4.36 0.15
C PRO A 50 -3.35 -3.05 0.53
N VAL A 51 -3.15 -2.17 -0.45
CA VAL A 51 -2.55 -0.84 -0.26
C VAL A 51 -3.36 0.21 -1.03
N ILE A 52 -3.51 1.39 -0.44
CA ILE A 52 -4.05 2.56 -1.12
C ILE A 52 -2.88 3.44 -1.58
N PHE A 53 -2.76 3.62 -2.89
CA PHE A 53 -1.82 4.54 -3.50
C PHE A 53 -2.55 5.83 -3.88
N LYS A 54 -2.18 6.95 -3.24
CA LYS A 54 -2.68 8.28 -3.55
C LYS A 54 -1.63 9.05 -4.34
N HIS A 55 -2.00 9.58 -5.51
CA HIS A 55 -1.13 10.42 -6.32
C HIS A 55 -1.50 11.89 -6.13
N GLY A 56 -0.51 12.77 -5.96
CA GLY A 56 -0.71 14.22 -5.86
C GLY A 56 -1.08 14.74 -4.47
N ASP A 57 -1.35 13.86 -3.51
CA ASP A 57 -1.56 14.20 -2.11
C ASP A 57 -0.26 14.14 -1.30
N ASP A 58 -0.05 15.15 -0.45
CA ASP A 58 0.98 15.11 0.58
C ASP A 58 0.41 14.51 1.87
N LEU A 59 0.79 13.27 2.16
CA LEU A 59 0.24 12.51 3.31
C LEU A 59 1.00 12.73 4.62
N ARG A 60 1.93 13.70 4.70
CA ARG A 60 2.69 13.96 5.93
C ARG A 60 1.79 14.30 7.12
N GLN A 61 0.71 15.07 6.88
CA GLN A 61 -0.24 15.40 7.94
C GLN A 61 -1.03 14.18 8.39
N ASP A 62 -1.63 13.42 7.47
CA ASP A 62 -2.34 12.17 7.76
C ASP A 62 -1.46 11.18 8.54
N GLN A 63 -0.21 11.03 8.12
CA GLN A 63 0.77 10.16 8.78
C GLN A 63 1.03 10.59 10.23
N LEU A 64 1.22 11.89 10.48
CA LEU A 64 1.40 12.41 11.84
C LEU A 64 0.17 12.15 12.70
N ILE A 65 -1.03 12.35 12.15
CA ILE A 65 -2.28 12.10 12.89
C ILE A 65 -2.41 10.62 13.26
N LEU A 66 -2.12 9.70 12.33
CA LEU A 66 -2.12 8.26 12.62
C LEU A 66 -1.09 7.90 13.71
N GLN A 67 0.09 8.50 13.68
CA GLN A 67 1.11 8.31 14.72
C GLN A 67 0.63 8.76 16.10
N ILE A 68 -0.07 9.88 16.19
CA ILE A 68 -0.65 10.38 17.46
C ILE A 68 -1.70 9.40 17.97
N ILE A 69 -2.60 8.91 17.12
CA ILE A 69 -3.62 7.92 17.50
C ILE A 69 -2.94 6.65 18.03
N SER A 70 -1.94 6.12 17.32
CA SER A 70 -1.17 4.95 17.77
C SER A 70 -0.37 5.18 19.04
N LEU A 71 -0.01 6.41 19.36
CA LEU A 71 0.64 6.75 20.63
C LEU A 71 -0.36 6.82 21.79
N MET A 72 -1.57 7.33 21.54
CA MET A 72 -2.64 7.44 22.54
C MET A 72 -3.25 6.08 22.94
N ASP A 73 -3.24 5.11 22.03
CA ASP A 73 -3.76 3.76 22.26
C ASP A 73 -2.79 2.86 23.06
N LYS A 74 -1.57 3.34 23.33
CA LYS A 74 -0.57 2.68 24.18
C LYS A 74 -0.67 3.11 25.63
#